data_AF-A0A1H3VX57-F1
#
_entry.id   AF-A0A1H3VX57-F1
#
_cell.length_a   1.000
_cell.length_b   1.000
_cell.length_c   1.000
_cell.angle_alpha   90.00
_cell.angle_beta   90.00
_cell.angle_gamma   90.00
#
_symmetry.space_group_name_H-M   'P 1'
#
loop_
_entity.id
_entity.type
_entity.pdbx_description
1 polymer ?
#
loop_
_entity_poly.entity_id
_entity_poly.type
_entity_poly.pdbx_seq_one_letter_code
_entity_poly.pdbx_strand_id
1 'polypeptide(L)'
;MNPNRVDFLVDLAYGVLILLAVVLILLLGTDVGVAFGIGALVSYVIHVVWKMARFDPEWMTQEVTEKVEETLTEEVTESVEQTVSEEVEEATENVEQSVAEEVTEKVEQTVTEEVTENVEQTVTEEMTDIIEQLEQVNQRVDRRPRADEIDEMQDEEEDDDR
;
A
#
# COMPACT_ATOMS: atom_id res chain seq x y z
N MET A 1 -34.97 -15.69 -16.02
CA MET A 1 -35.79 -16.38 -17.04
C MET A 1 -35.52 -15.67 -18.37
N ASN A 2 -35.17 -16.39 -19.45
CA ASN A 2 -34.90 -15.74 -20.73
C ASN A 2 -36.21 -15.13 -21.28
N PRO A 3 -36.29 -13.82 -21.58
CA PRO A 3 -37.52 -13.16 -22.02
C PRO A 3 -38.14 -13.85 -23.24
N ASN A 4 -37.29 -14.24 -24.20
CA ASN A 4 -37.70 -14.98 -25.39
C ASN A 4 -38.38 -16.33 -25.12
N ARG A 5 -38.13 -16.97 -23.97
CA ARG A 5 -38.80 -18.24 -23.62
C ARG A 5 -40.19 -18.02 -23.05
N VAL A 6 -40.42 -16.87 -22.40
CA VAL A 6 -41.73 -16.54 -21.84
C VAL A 6 -42.68 -16.17 -22.98
N ASP A 7 -42.21 -15.42 -23.97
CA ASP A 7 -43.02 -15.03 -25.12
C ASP A 7 -43.44 -16.25 -25.96
N PHE A 8 -42.51 -17.17 -26.21
CA PHE A 8 -42.82 -18.44 -26.88
C PHE A 8 -43.84 -19.31 -26.13
N LEU A 9 -43.75 -19.36 -24.80
CA LEU A 9 -44.66 -20.16 -23.98
C LEU A 9 -46.08 -19.57 -23.98
N VAL A 10 -46.18 -18.24 -23.97
CA VAL A 10 -47.45 -17.52 -24.09
C VAL A 10 -48.08 -17.80 -25.47
N ASP A 11 -47.34 -17.64 -26.56
CA ASP A 11 -47.85 -17.90 -27.91
C ASP A 11 -48.31 -19.35 -28.10
N LEU A 12 -47.57 -20.32 -27.54
CA LEU A 12 -47.93 -21.73 -27.54
C LEU A 12 -49.23 -22.00 -26.77
N ALA A 13 -49.39 -21.39 -25.59
CA ALA A 13 -50.58 -21.53 -24.77
C ALA A 13 -51.83 -20.95 -25.48
N TYR A 14 -51.69 -19.83 -26.18
CA TYR A 14 -52.75 -19.26 -27.01
C TYR A 14 -53.13 -20.16 -28.18
N GLY A 15 -52.13 -20.72 -28.88
CA GLY A 15 -52.38 -21.67 -29.96
C GLY A 15 -53.18 -22.89 -29.49
N VAL A 16 -52.85 -23.43 -28.31
CA VAL A 16 -53.57 -24.55 -27.70
C VAL A 16 -55.00 -24.15 -27.29
N LEU A 17 -55.18 -22.97 -26.68
CA LEU A 17 -56.51 -22.47 -26.30
C LEU A 17 -57.43 -22.27 -27.50
N ILE A 18 -56.92 -21.76 -28.61
CA ILE A 18 -57.68 -21.59 -29.86
C ILE A 18 -58.09 -22.94 -30.44
N LEU A 19 -57.18 -23.93 -30.46
CA LEU A 19 -57.49 -25.28 -30.92
C LEU A 19 -58.58 -25.91 -30.06
N LEU A 20 -58.49 -25.74 -28.73
CA LEU A 20 -59.48 -26.23 -27.77
C LEU A 20 -60.85 -25.57 -28.01
N ALA A 21 -60.88 -24.26 -28.28
CA ALA A 21 -62.11 -23.56 -28.64
C ALA A 21 -62.75 -24.13 -29.93
N VAL A 22 -61.95 -24.40 -30.98
CA VAL A 22 -62.43 -25.01 -32.23
C VAL A 22 -63.01 -26.40 -32.00
N VAL A 23 -62.37 -27.23 -31.18
CA VAL A 23 -62.87 -28.57 -30.84
C VAL A 23 -64.20 -28.49 -30.07
N LEU A 24 -64.33 -27.54 -29.14
CA LEU A 24 -65.59 -27.31 -28.41
C LEU A 24 -66.71 -26.86 -29.35
N ILE A 25 -66.42 -26.01 -30.34
CA ILE A 25 -67.41 -25.60 -31.37
C ILE A 25 -67.91 -26.81 -32.15
N LEU A 26 -67.01 -27.73 -32.54
CA LEU A 26 -67.36 -28.89 -33.34
C LEU A 26 -68.15 -29.96 -32.57
N LEU A 27 -67.94 -30.07 -31.26
CA LEU A 27 -68.54 -31.14 -30.43
C LEU A 27 -69.73 -30.70 -29.59
N LEU A 28 -69.71 -29.48 -29.05
CA LEU A 28 -70.69 -28.98 -28.07
C LEU A 28 -71.52 -27.80 -28.60
N GLY A 29 -71.23 -27.34 -29.82
CA GLY A 29 -71.97 -26.27 -30.49
C GLY A 29 -71.31 -24.89 -30.36
N THR A 30 -71.71 -23.99 -31.25
CA THR A 30 -71.09 -22.67 -31.45
C THR A 30 -71.20 -21.78 -30.21
N ASP A 31 -72.32 -21.81 -29.50
CA ASP A 31 -72.54 -20.95 -28.32
C ASP A 31 -71.53 -21.24 -27.20
N VAL A 32 -71.23 -22.51 -26.94
CA VAL A 32 -70.29 -22.94 -25.88
C VAL A 32 -68.86 -22.58 -26.27
N GLY A 33 -68.48 -22.80 -27.53
CA GLY A 33 -67.14 -22.47 -28.00
C GLY A 33 -66.86 -20.97 -28.03
N VAL A 34 -67.85 -20.14 -28.39
CA VAL A 34 -67.75 -18.67 -28.35
C VAL A 34 -67.63 -18.17 -26.92
N ALA A 35 -68.44 -18.67 -25.99
CA ALA A 35 -68.35 -18.28 -24.58
C ALA A 35 -66.98 -18.63 -23.96
N PHE A 36 -66.44 -19.81 -24.29
CA PHE A 36 -65.09 -20.20 -23.87
C PHE A 36 -64.00 -19.32 -24.47
N GLY A 37 -64.08 -19.01 -25.77
CA GLY A 37 -63.14 -18.13 -26.44
C GLY A 37 -63.09 -16.72 -25.84
N ILE A 38 -64.25 -16.15 -25.51
CA ILE A 38 -64.34 -14.85 -24.82
C ILE A 38 -63.74 -14.92 -23.42
N GLY A 39 -64.04 -15.97 -22.65
CA GLY A 39 -63.45 -16.16 -21.31
C GLY A 39 -61.93 -16.29 -21.33
N ALA A 40 -61.39 -17.03 -22.28
CA ALA A 40 -59.94 -17.16 -22.49
C ALA A 40 -59.28 -15.82 -22.86
N LEU A 41 -59.95 -15.00 -23.67
CA LEU A 41 -59.48 -13.66 -24.04
C LEU A 41 -59.51 -12.69 -22.86
N VAL A 42 -60.56 -12.69 -22.04
CA VAL A 42 -60.62 -11.85 -20.83
C VAL A 42 -59.54 -12.26 -19.83
N SER A 43 -59.35 -13.56 -19.62
CA SER A 43 -58.26 -14.09 -18.79
C SER A 43 -56.88 -13.67 -19.31
N TYR A 44 -56.69 -13.65 -20.64
CA TYR A 44 -55.47 -13.14 -21.26
C TYR A 44 -55.18 -11.70 -20.87
N VAL A 45 -56.17 -10.83 -21.06
CA VAL A 45 -56.00 -9.39 -20.84
C VAL A 45 -55.68 -9.15 -19.37
N ILE A 46 -56.37 -9.82 -18.45
CA ILE A 46 -56.08 -9.73 -17.02
C ILE A 46 -54.65 -10.21 -16.71
N HIS A 47 -54.25 -11.36 -17.25
CA HIS A 47 -52.91 -11.90 -17.01
C HIS A 47 -51.80 -11.04 -17.62
N VAL A 48 -52.01 -10.49 -18.82
CA VAL A 48 -51.07 -9.58 -19.49
C VAL A 48 -50.97 -8.29 -18.71
N VAL A 49 -52.09 -7.67 -18.33
CA VAL A 49 -52.09 -6.46 -17.51
C VAL A 49 -51.43 -6.71 -16.15
N TRP A 50 -51.70 -7.84 -15.50
CA TRP A 50 -51.03 -8.22 -14.25
C TRP A 50 -49.52 -8.42 -14.43
N LYS A 51 -49.11 -9.06 -15.54
CA LYS A 51 -47.70 -9.24 -15.89
C LYS A 51 -47.04 -7.91 -16.24
N MET A 52 -47.65 -7.06 -17.07
CA MET A 52 -47.14 -5.74 -17.43
C MET A 52 -47.04 -4.83 -16.19
N ALA A 53 -48.05 -4.82 -15.32
CA ALA A 53 -48.03 -4.04 -14.08
C ALA A 53 -46.98 -4.55 -13.08
N ARG A 54 -46.70 -5.85 -13.05
CA ARG A 54 -45.57 -6.39 -12.27
C ARG A 54 -44.21 -6.08 -12.92
N PHE A 55 -44.16 -5.88 -14.23
CA PHE A 55 -42.93 -5.54 -14.96
C PHE A 55 -42.77 -4.03 -15.22
N ASP A 56 -43.65 -3.18 -14.68
CA ASP A 56 -43.48 -1.72 -14.78
C ASP A 56 -42.29 -1.26 -13.91
N PRO A 57 -41.48 -0.30 -14.41
CA PRO A 57 -40.04 -0.26 -14.16
C PRO A 57 -39.61 0.55 -12.93
N GLU A 58 -40.47 1.41 -12.37
CA GLU A 58 -40.01 2.33 -11.33
C GLU A 58 -39.78 1.65 -9.97
N TRP A 59 -40.65 0.72 -9.56
CA TRP A 59 -40.52 0.11 -8.23
C TRP A 59 -39.30 -0.82 -8.10
N MET A 60 -38.94 -1.54 -9.16
CA MET A 60 -37.71 -2.34 -9.19
C MET A 60 -36.47 -1.46 -9.31
N THR A 61 -36.51 -0.40 -10.13
CA THR A 61 -35.36 0.52 -10.21
C THR A 61 -35.15 1.23 -8.89
N GLN A 62 -36.20 1.68 -8.21
CA GLN A 62 -36.10 2.35 -6.93
C GLN A 62 -35.60 1.43 -5.82
N GLU A 63 -36.15 0.21 -5.69
CA GLU A 63 -35.71 -0.74 -4.65
C GLU A 63 -34.27 -1.24 -4.88
N VAL A 64 -33.86 -1.42 -6.15
CA VAL A 64 -32.47 -1.78 -6.49
C VAL A 64 -31.54 -0.59 -6.29
N THR A 65 -31.93 0.62 -6.68
CA THR A 65 -31.13 1.83 -6.48
C THR A 65 -30.92 2.09 -4.99
N GLU A 66 -31.96 2.09 -4.16
CA GLU A 66 -31.82 2.29 -2.71
C GLU A 66 -30.94 1.21 -2.08
N LYS A 67 -31.18 -0.07 -2.36
CA LYS A 67 -30.34 -1.15 -1.80
C LYS A 67 -28.90 -1.07 -2.25
N VAL A 68 -28.64 -0.77 -3.52
CA VAL A 68 -27.27 -0.68 -4.05
C VAL A 68 -26.57 0.56 -3.51
N GLU A 69 -27.26 1.68 -3.40
CA GLU A 69 -26.70 2.93 -2.86
C GLU A 69 -26.38 2.78 -1.37
N GLU A 70 -27.27 2.22 -0.56
CA GLU A 70 -27.04 2.00 0.87
C GLU A 70 -25.90 0.99 1.09
N THR A 71 -25.97 -0.20 0.46
CA THR A 71 -24.97 -1.26 0.68
C THR A 71 -23.58 -0.86 0.17
N LEU A 72 -23.48 -0.21 -1.00
CA LEU A 72 -22.17 0.23 -1.51
C LEU A 72 -21.62 1.39 -0.69
N THR A 73 -22.44 2.33 -0.24
CA THR A 73 -21.92 3.48 0.51
C THR A 73 -21.41 3.04 1.86
N GLU A 74 -22.12 2.17 2.58
CA GLU A 74 -21.67 1.68 3.89
C GLU A 74 -20.47 0.75 3.76
N GLU A 75 -20.55 -0.32 2.97
CA GLU A 75 -19.48 -1.33 2.96
C GLU A 75 -18.19 -0.82 2.31
N VAL A 76 -18.28 0.02 1.26
CA VAL A 76 -17.09 0.55 0.60
C VAL A 76 -16.46 1.64 1.45
N THR A 77 -17.24 2.54 2.07
CA THR A 77 -16.66 3.60 2.90
C THR A 77 -16.00 3.00 4.13
N GLU A 78 -16.66 2.08 4.82
CA GLU A 78 -16.11 1.45 6.03
C GLU A 78 -14.88 0.58 5.70
N SER A 79 -14.95 -0.26 4.66
CA SER A 79 -13.81 -1.10 4.28
C SER A 79 -12.62 -0.28 3.82
N VAL A 80 -12.84 0.77 3.02
CA VAL A 80 -11.75 1.61 2.52
C VAL A 80 -11.15 2.45 3.64
N GLU A 81 -11.94 3.05 4.52
CA GLU A 81 -11.41 3.82 5.65
C GLU A 81 -10.58 2.95 6.60
N GLN A 82 -11.08 1.75 6.95
CA GLN A 82 -10.34 0.84 7.83
C GLN A 82 -9.06 0.31 7.16
N THR A 83 -9.16 -0.22 5.94
CA THR A 83 -8.01 -0.82 5.25
C THR A 83 -6.92 0.22 4.98
N VAL A 84 -7.30 1.41 4.50
CA VAL A 84 -6.31 2.47 4.22
C VAL A 84 -5.70 3.02 5.50
N SER A 85 -6.47 3.16 6.58
CA SER A 85 -5.92 3.62 7.86
C SER A 85 -4.92 2.62 8.42
N GLU A 86 -5.25 1.33 8.44
CA GLU A 86 -4.35 0.27 8.92
C GLU A 86 -3.09 0.16 8.06
N GLU A 87 -3.20 0.13 6.73
CA GLU A 87 -2.03 0.05 5.84
C GLU A 87 -1.12 1.29 5.98
N VAL A 88 -1.68 2.48 6.17
CA VAL A 88 -0.89 3.71 6.36
C VAL A 88 -0.18 3.71 7.71
N GLU A 89 -0.84 3.22 8.77
CA GLU A 89 -0.25 3.12 10.10
C GLU A 89 0.89 2.09 10.11
N GLU A 90 0.68 0.91 9.52
CA GLU A 90 1.73 -0.11 9.38
C GLU A 90 2.90 0.37 8.52
N ALA A 91 2.64 1.08 7.42
CA ALA A 91 3.69 1.66 6.59
C ALA A 91 4.51 2.72 7.36
N THR A 92 3.84 3.52 8.20
CA THR A 92 4.50 4.53 9.04
C THR A 92 5.43 3.87 10.06
N GLU A 93 4.95 2.83 10.75
CA GLU A 93 5.75 2.09 11.73
C GLU A 93 6.96 1.41 11.09
N ASN A 94 6.78 0.78 9.92
CA ASN A 94 7.89 0.18 9.16
C ASN A 94 8.94 1.21 8.74
N VAL A 95 8.51 2.40 8.29
CA VAL A 95 9.43 3.48 7.92
C VAL A 95 10.18 3.99 9.15
N GLU A 96 9.50 4.22 10.27
CA GLU A 96 10.15 4.65 11.51
C GLU A 96 11.19 3.63 11.99
N GLN A 97 10.84 2.34 11.99
CA GLN A 97 11.77 1.29 12.41
C GLN A 97 12.95 1.16 11.45
N SER A 98 12.69 1.11 10.14
CA SER A 98 13.76 0.96 9.14
C SER A 98 14.71 2.15 9.15
N VAL A 99 14.20 3.38 9.29
CA VAL A 99 15.04 4.58 9.37
C VAL A 99 15.83 4.58 10.68
N ALA A 100 15.20 4.25 11.81
CA ALA A 100 15.90 4.19 13.10
C ALA A 100 17.04 3.15 13.07
N GLU A 101 16.79 1.96 12.54
CA GLU A 101 17.78 0.89 12.44
C GLU A 101 18.90 1.26 11.44
N GLU A 102 18.58 1.65 10.20
CA GLU A 102 19.61 1.97 9.20
C GLU A 102 20.47 3.17 9.63
N VAL A 103 19.84 4.22 10.18
CA VAL A 103 20.59 5.42 10.59
C VAL A 103 21.45 5.10 11.80
N THR A 104 20.93 4.38 12.79
CA THR A 104 21.72 4.01 13.97
C THR A 104 22.90 3.13 13.57
N GLU A 105 22.67 2.10 12.75
CA GLU A 105 23.73 1.18 12.32
C GLU A 105 24.78 1.88 11.45
N LYS A 106 24.35 2.69 10.45
CA LYS A 106 25.29 3.43 9.60
C LYS A 106 26.08 4.46 10.38
N VAL A 107 25.44 5.20 11.28
CA VAL A 107 26.12 6.22 12.08
C VAL A 107 27.08 5.55 13.04
N GLU A 108 26.69 4.49 13.75
CA GLU A 108 27.59 3.76 14.64
C GLU A 108 28.78 3.19 13.88
N GLN A 109 28.57 2.52 12.75
CA GLN A 109 29.68 1.96 11.96
C GLN A 109 30.59 3.06 11.42
N THR A 110 30.02 4.06 10.73
CA THR A 110 30.81 5.11 10.07
C THR A 110 31.57 5.95 11.09
N VAL A 111 30.92 6.35 12.19
CA VAL A 111 31.58 7.13 13.23
C VAL A 111 32.63 6.29 13.95
N THR A 112 32.34 5.03 14.26
CA THR A 112 33.32 4.18 14.96
C THR A 112 34.53 3.90 14.07
N GLU A 113 34.34 3.53 12.81
CA GLU A 113 35.45 3.25 11.89
C GLU A 113 36.23 4.52 11.56
N GLU A 114 35.58 5.58 11.06
CA GLU A 114 36.31 6.78 10.65
C GLU A 114 36.99 7.48 11.82
N VAL A 115 36.33 7.60 12.98
CA VAL A 115 36.94 8.28 14.12
C VAL A 115 38.07 7.45 14.70
N THR A 116 37.91 6.13 14.83
CA THR A 116 38.98 5.27 15.35
C THR A 116 40.19 5.30 14.41
N GLU A 117 39.97 5.13 13.11
CA GLU A 117 41.05 5.11 12.12
C GLU A 117 41.76 6.48 12.03
N ASN A 118 41.02 7.59 11.97
CA ASN A 118 41.62 8.92 11.95
C ASN A 118 42.39 9.24 13.22
N VAL A 119 41.85 8.87 14.39
CA VAL A 119 42.52 9.11 15.68
C VAL A 119 43.78 8.26 15.77
N GLU A 120 43.73 6.97 15.42
CA GLU A 120 44.89 6.10 15.42
C GLU A 120 45.99 6.59 14.48
N GLN A 121 45.64 6.98 13.24
CA GLN A 121 46.61 7.56 12.31
C GLN A 121 47.22 8.84 12.84
N THR A 122 46.39 9.81 13.25
CA THR A 122 46.85 11.12 13.71
C THR A 122 47.76 10.98 14.93
N VAL A 123 47.36 10.19 15.92
CA VAL A 123 48.16 9.97 17.14
C VAL A 123 49.47 9.27 16.81
N THR A 124 49.47 8.30 15.89
CA THR A 124 50.68 7.57 15.49
C THR A 124 51.65 8.49 14.74
N GLU A 125 51.16 9.29 13.80
CA GLU A 125 51.96 10.26 13.06
C GLU A 125 52.54 11.32 14.01
N GLU A 126 51.71 11.95 14.85
CA GLU A 126 52.19 12.95 15.80
C GLU A 126 53.18 12.37 16.82
N MET A 127 52.95 11.16 17.33
CA MET A 127 53.92 10.51 18.22
C MET A 127 55.25 10.24 17.52
N THR A 128 55.23 9.81 16.26
CA THR A 128 56.45 9.55 15.49
C THR A 128 57.24 10.83 15.27
N ASP A 129 56.56 11.92 14.87
CA ASP A 129 57.17 13.23 14.70
C ASP A 129 57.74 13.78 16.01
N ILE A 130 57.05 13.58 17.13
CA ILE A 130 57.54 13.98 18.46
C ILE A 130 58.79 13.19 18.83
N ILE A 131 58.82 11.87 18.60
CA ILE A 131 59.97 11.01 18.90
C ILE A 131 61.18 11.45 18.08
N GLU A 132 61.01 11.71 16.78
CA GLU A 132 62.10 12.16 15.91
C GLU A 132 62.64 13.53 16.34
N GLN A 133 61.76 14.46 16.71
CA GLN A 133 62.16 15.74 17.30
C GLN A 133 62.90 15.56 18.63
N LEU A 134 62.47 14.63 19.48
CA LEU A 134 63.11 14.34 20.76
C LEU A 134 64.51 13.76 20.57
N GLU A 135 64.72 12.87 19.60
CA GLU A 135 66.03 12.34 19.24
C GLU A 135 66.96 13.44 18.73
N GLN A 136 66.47 14.35 17.88
CA GLN A 136 67.24 15.52 17.45
C GLN A 136 67.64 16.41 18.62
N VAL A 137 66.74 16.61 19.59
CA VAL A 137 67.05 17.37 20.82
C VAL A 137 68.09 16.62 21.66
N ASN A 138 67.96 15.30 21.84
CA ASN A 138 68.90 14.50 22.61
C ASN A 138 70.32 14.56 22.02
N GLN A 139 70.45 14.44 20.69
CA GLN A 139 71.73 14.60 20.00
C GLN A 139 72.34 16.01 20.18
N ARG A 140 71.52 17.07 20.27
CA ARG A 140 72.01 18.41 20.60
C ARG A 140 72.46 18.53 22.05
N VAL A 141 71.81 17.85 22.98
CA VAL A 141 72.19 17.84 24.40
C VAL A 141 73.51 17.10 24.60
N ASP A 142 73.73 15.96 23.94
CA ASP A 142 74.99 15.20 24.03
C ASP A 142 76.20 15.97 23.47
N ARG A 143 75.98 16.96 22.61
CA ARG A 143 77.02 17.87 22.09
C ARG A 143 77.28 19.10 22.96
N ARG A 144 76.53 19.31 24.05
CA ARG A 144 76.86 20.41 24.96
C ARG A 144 78.14 20.07 25.73
N PRO A 145 79.13 20.97 25.78
CA PRO A 145 80.28 20.79 26.65
C PRO A 145 79.80 20.67 28.10
N ARG A 146 80.43 19.78 28.86
CA ARG A 146 80.08 19.60 30.28
C ARG A 146 80.51 20.86 31.03
N ALA A 147 79.79 21.20 32.10
CA ALA A 147 80.09 22.40 32.90
C ALA A 147 81.57 22.44 33.36
N ASP A 148 82.15 21.27 33.61
CA ASP A 148 83.54 21.12 34.06
C ASP A 148 84.58 21.43 32.95
N GLU A 149 84.25 21.23 31.66
CA GLU A 149 85.12 21.59 30.51
C GLU A 149 85.04 23.09 30.18
N ILE A 150 83.94 23.75 30.54
CA ILE A 150 83.75 25.19 30.29
C ILE A 150 84.61 26.01 31.26
N ASP A 151 84.81 25.52 32.49
CA ASP A 151 85.71 26.13 33.48
C ASP A 151 87.17 26.04 33.01
N GLU A 152 87.60 24.89 32.47
CA GLU A 152 88.96 24.72 31.93
C GLU A 152 89.24 25.61 30.70
N MET A 153 88.28 25.78 29.80
CA MET A 153 88.43 26.72 28.67
C MET A 153 88.47 28.18 29.11
N GLN A 154 87.80 28.52 30.21
CA GLN A 154 87.79 29.87 30.77
C GLN A 154 89.11 30.18 31.50
N ASP A 155 89.70 29.20 32.19
CA ASP A 155 91.03 29.32 32.77
C ASP A 155 92.14 29.37 31.70
N GLU A 156 92.02 28.63 30.59
CA GLU A 156 92.96 28.70 29.46
C GLU A 156 92.90 30.02 28.68
N GLU A 157 91.71 30.65 28.55
CA GLU A 157 91.59 32.00 27.97
C GLU A 157 92.07 33.11 28.91
N GLU A 158 91.98 32.94 30.24
CA GLU A 158 92.49 33.92 31.20
C GLU A 158 94.03 33.93 31.35
N ASP A 159 94.71 32.82 31.01
CA ASP A 159 96.18 32.72 31.07
C ASP A 159 96.89 33.16 29.76
N ASP A 160 96.21 33.23 28.61
CA ASP A 160 96.79 33.74 27.33
C ASP A 160 96.81 35.29 27.25
N ASP A 161 96.16 35.97 28.21
CA ASP A 161 96.05 37.44 28.30
C ASP A 161 96.99 38.08 29.37
N ARG A 162 98.00 37.36 29.89
CA ARG A 162 99.00 37.87 30.87
C ARG A 162 100.46 37.89 30.43
#